data_AF-A0A0B1SF56-F1
#
_entry.id   AF-A0A0B1SF56-F1
#
_cell.length_a   1.000
_cell.length_b   1.000
_cell.length_c   1.000
_cell.angle_alpha   90.00
_cell.angle_beta   90.00
_cell.angle_gamma   90.00
#
_symmetry.space_group_name_H-M   'P 1'
#
loop_
_entity.id
_entity.type
_entity.pdbx_description
1 polymer ?
#
loop_
_entity_poly.entity_id
_entity_poly.type
_entity_poly.pdbx_seq_one_letter_code
_entity_poly.pdbx_strand_id
1 'polypeptide(L)'
;LLSIQRYQYNSKFYNASKGLVFLELGGEGSISPPGDKWVRDESTTMMKWAQEFGAAAFQLEHRFYGPKENSPTGKQDTESLKLLTIDQALADIKEFIDQMNAKYFANTKTHWVTFGGSYPGDLFAAPLKHMSCSYGQFPGSLSAFFRETYPDYTIGAISSSSAVHVFVDYYGGVPFL
;
A
#
# COMPACT_ATOMS: atom_id res chain seq x y z
N LEU A 1 12.08 -8.48 -14.60
CA LEU A 1 10.92 -7.65 -14.98
C LEU A 1 10.96 -6.42 -14.08
N LEU A 2 11.52 -5.31 -14.58
CA LEU A 2 11.66 -4.05 -13.85
C LEU A 2 10.82 -2.99 -14.59
N SER A 3 9.50 -3.15 -14.54
CA SER A 3 8.58 -2.06 -14.91
C SER A 3 8.18 -1.34 -13.63
N ILE A 4 8.32 -0.01 -13.62
CA ILE A 4 7.89 0.83 -12.50
C ILE A 4 6.38 0.66 -12.32
N GLN A 5 5.96 0.24 -11.13
CA GLN A 5 4.56 0.13 -10.74
C GLN A 5 3.88 1.50 -10.78
N ARG A 6 2.59 1.55 -11.12
CA ARG A 6 1.87 2.81 -11.26
C ARG A 6 1.75 3.50 -9.90
N TYR A 7 2.04 4.80 -9.86
CA TYR A 7 1.99 5.59 -8.64
C TYR A 7 1.45 7.00 -8.91
N GLN A 8 1.04 7.68 -7.84
CA GLN A 8 0.79 9.11 -7.83
C GLN A 8 1.73 9.82 -6.87
N TYR A 9 1.98 11.09 -7.15
CA TYR A 9 2.90 11.93 -6.40
C TYR A 9 2.31 13.32 -6.20
N ASN A 10 2.35 13.81 -4.97
CA ASN A 10 2.00 15.17 -4.60
C ASN A 10 3.10 15.75 -3.69
N SER A 11 3.74 16.82 -4.15
CA SER A 11 4.80 17.52 -3.41
C SER A 11 4.37 18.87 -2.85
N LYS A 12 3.06 19.18 -2.85
CA LYS A 12 2.52 20.51 -2.48
C LYS A 12 3.02 21.01 -1.13
N PHE A 13 3.14 20.11 -0.15
CA PHE A 13 3.54 20.43 1.22
C PHE A 13 4.99 20.05 1.55
N TYR A 14 5.74 19.52 0.59
CA TYR A 14 7.05 18.94 0.87
C TYR A 14 8.06 20.00 1.33
N ASN A 15 8.66 19.75 2.49
CA ASN A 15 9.76 20.54 3.01
C ASN A 15 11.06 19.71 3.02
N ALA A 16 11.97 20.04 2.09
CA ALA A 16 13.24 19.34 1.91
C ALA A 16 14.15 19.38 3.15
N SER A 17 14.01 20.36 4.05
CA SER A 17 14.81 20.37 5.30
C SER A 17 14.38 19.30 6.30
N LYS A 18 13.13 18.82 6.18
CA LYS A 18 12.59 17.71 7.00
C LYS A 18 12.75 16.36 6.30
N GLY A 19 12.66 16.32 4.96
CA GLY A 19 12.82 15.09 4.18
C GLY A 19 11.74 14.04 4.41
N LEU A 20 10.57 14.41 4.97
CA LEU A 20 9.49 13.47 5.25
C LEU A 20 8.74 13.09 3.97
N VAL A 21 8.47 11.79 3.81
CA VAL A 21 7.72 11.25 2.68
C VAL A 21 6.69 10.25 3.18
N PHE A 22 5.42 10.46 2.82
CA PHE A 22 4.32 9.58 3.14
C PHE A 22 3.98 8.71 1.94
N LEU A 23 3.74 7.43 2.18
CA LEU A 23 3.43 6.44 1.14
C LEU A 23 2.15 5.70 1.48
N GLU A 24 1.05 6.05 0.81
CA GLU A 24 -0.19 5.27 0.84
C GLU A 24 -0.02 4.01 -0.02
N LEU A 25 -0.15 2.85 0.61
CA LEU A 25 -0.20 1.56 -0.07
C LEU A 25 -1.61 1.35 -0.61
N GLY A 26 -1.73 1.17 -1.92
CA GLY A 26 -3.02 0.90 -2.57
C GLY A 26 -3.62 -0.42 -2.09
N GLY A 27 -4.94 -0.44 -1.92
CA GLY A 27 -5.71 -1.65 -1.62
C GLY A 27 -6.21 -2.33 -2.88
N GLU A 28 -7.39 -2.92 -2.80
CA GLU A 28 -7.99 -3.77 -3.82
C GLU A 28 -8.66 -2.98 -4.96
N GLY A 29 -8.00 -1.93 -5.44
CA GLY A 29 -8.58 -0.99 -6.40
C GLY A 29 -7.56 -0.26 -7.26
N SER A 30 -8.04 0.27 -8.38
CA SER A 30 -7.26 1.11 -9.29
C SER A 30 -6.91 2.44 -8.62
N ILE A 31 -5.69 2.92 -8.82
CA ILE A 31 -5.25 4.27 -8.42
C ILE A 31 -5.82 5.38 -9.32
N SER A 32 -6.57 5.04 -10.37
CA SER A 32 -7.32 6.01 -11.18
C SER A 32 -8.52 6.56 -10.39
N PRO A 33 -9.05 7.75 -10.75
CA PRO A 33 -10.24 8.31 -10.09
C PRO A 33 -11.38 7.29 -9.95
N PRO A 34 -11.99 7.16 -8.77
CA PRO A 34 -11.82 7.97 -7.55
C PRO A 34 -10.74 7.46 -6.56
N GLY A 35 -9.95 6.45 -6.94
CA GLY A 35 -8.91 5.84 -6.10
C GLY A 35 -7.67 6.70 -5.89
N ASP A 36 -7.57 7.82 -6.60
CA ASP A 36 -6.50 8.84 -6.52
C ASP A 36 -6.64 9.81 -5.34
N LYS A 37 -7.75 9.71 -4.60
CA LYS A 37 -8.09 10.63 -3.51
C LYS A 37 -7.01 10.75 -2.43
N TRP A 38 -6.23 9.70 -2.16
CA TRP A 38 -5.32 9.69 -1.02
C TRP A 38 -4.19 10.71 -1.12
N VAL A 39 -3.79 11.10 -2.33
CA VAL A 39 -2.81 12.18 -2.54
C VAL A 39 -3.41 13.46 -3.11
N ARG A 40 -4.70 13.47 -3.47
CA ARG A 40 -5.37 14.62 -4.10
C ARG A 40 -6.37 15.32 -3.17
N ASP A 41 -6.99 14.59 -2.26
CA ASP A 41 -7.94 15.12 -1.31
C ASP A 41 -7.23 15.53 -0.02
N GLU A 42 -7.07 16.84 0.15
CA GLU A 42 -6.44 17.45 1.33
C GLU A 42 -7.26 17.27 2.62
N SER A 43 -8.50 16.79 2.53
CA SER A 43 -9.31 16.47 3.70
C SER A 43 -8.91 15.13 4.35
N THR A 44 -8.17 14.28 3.65
CA THR A 44 -7.67 12.99 4.16
C THR A 44 -6.67 13.19 5.29
N THR A 45 -6.63 12.25 6.25
CA THR A 45 -5.70 12.31 7.39
C THR A 45 -4.25 12.37 6.94
N MET A 46 -3.85 11.55 5.95
CA MET A 46 -2.49 11.55 5.42
C MET A 46 -2.11 12.94 4.86
N MET A 47 -3.00 13.58 4.09
CA MET A 47 -2.71 14.88 3.50
C MET A 47 -2.75 16.03 4.50
N LYS A 48 -3.62 15.98 5.52
CA LYS A 48 -3.59 16.92 6.66
C LYS A 48 -2.25 16.85 7.39
N TRP A 49 -1.76 15.64 7.65
CA TRP A 49 -0.44 15.44 8.25
C TRP A 49 0.69 15.82 7.30
N ALA A 50 0.54 15.62 5.99
CA ALA A 50 1.53 16.06 5.03
C ALA A 50 1.66 17.59 5.06
N GLN A 51 0.54 18.31 5.19
CA GLN A 51 0.52 19.76 5.39
C GLN A 51 1.17 20.17 6.72
N GLU A 52 0.82 19.53 7.82
CA GLU A 52 1.31 19.86 9.17
C GLU A 52 2.82 19.58 9.31
N PHE A 53 3.26 18.40 8.88
CA PHE A 53 4.63 17.95 9.05
C PHE A 53 5.53 18.31 7.87
N GLY A 54 5.00 18.79 6.75
CA GLY A 54 5.77 19.17 5.57
C GLY A 54 6.29 17.97 4.77
N ALA A 55 5.43 16.96 4.57
CA ALA A 55 5.78 15.74 3.86
C ALA A 55 5.41 15.79 2.37
N ALA A 56 6.20 15.10 1.56
CA ALA A 56 5.76 14.68 0.23
C ALA A 56 4.80 13.50 0.37
N ALA A 57 3.86 13.33 -0.57
CA ALA A 57 2.90 12.24 -0.54
C ALA A 57 2.96 11.42 -1.82
N PHE A 58 3.03 10.10 -1.67
CA PHE A 58 2.89 9.13 -2.73
C PHE A 58 1.72 8.20 -2.45
N GLN A 59 1.14 7.68 -3.52
CA GLN A 59 0.27 6.52 -3.47
C GLN A 59 0.76 5.50 -4.50
N LEU A 60 0.92 4.25 -4.08
CA LEU A 60 1.41 3.16 -4.93
C LEU A 60 0.26 2.19 -5.24
N GLU A 61 -0.01 1.93 -6.52
CA GLU A 61 -1.02 0.95 -6.92
C GLU A 61 -0.52 -0.45 -6.63
N HIS A 62 -1.28 -1.29 -5.93
CA HIS A 62 -0.85 -2.65 -5.60
C HIS A 62 -0.71 -3.54 -6.85
N ARG A 63 0.25 -4.47 -6.85
CA ARG A 63 0.47 -5.39 -7.98
C ARG A 63 -0.81 -6.14 -8.30
N PHE A 64 -1.06 -6.35 -9.59
CA PHE A 64 -2.28 -6.99 -10.12
C PHE A 64 -3.59 -6.21 -9.91
N TYR A 65 -3.55 -4.98 -9.39
CA TYR A 65 -4.71 -4.07 -9.37
C TYR A 65 -4.58 -2.99 -10.43
N GLY A 66 -5.72 -2.46 -10.86
CA GLY A 66 -5.80 -1.58 -12.02
C GLY A 66 -5.68 -2.32 -13.36
N PRO A 67 -5.32 -1.61 -14.44
CA PRO A 67 -5.20 -2.19 -15.78
C PRO A 67 -4.17 -3.33 -15.83
N LYS A 68 -4.49 -4.45 -16.51
CA LYS A 68 -3.64 -5.66 -16.64
C LYS A 68 -2.25 -5.36 -17.23
N GLU A 69 -2.15 -4.32 -18.02
CA GLU A 69 -0.97 -3.79 -18.71
C GLU A 69 0.06 -3.27 -17.69
N ASN A 70 -0.40 -2.86 -16.51
CA ASN A 70 0.43 -2.42 -15.40
C ASN A 70 0.74 -3.55 -14.41
N SER A 71 0.23 -4.76 -14.65
CA SER A 71 0.56 -5.92 -13.82
C SER A 71 1.96 -6.46 -14.16
N PRO A 72 2.66 -7.13 -13.23
CA PRO A 72 4.04 -7.59 -13.44
C PRO A 72 4.26 -8.44 -14.71
N THR A 73 3.23 -9.14 -15.19
CA THR A 73 3.29 -9.99 -16.39
C THR A 73 2.55 -9.40 -17.61
N GLY A 74 1.98 -8.20 -17.49
CA GLY A 74 1.04 -7.63 -18.46
C GLY A 74 -0.28 -8.41 -18.56
N LYS A 75 -0.54 -9.34 -17.62
CA LYS A 75 -1.69 -10.24 -17.58
C LYS A 75 -2.23 -10.36 -16.15
N GLN A 76 -3.50 -10.72 -16.05
CA GLN A 76 -4.22 -10.99 -14.80
C GLN A 76 -4.96 -12.34 -14.93
N ASP A 77 -4.26 -13.36 -15.43
CA ASP A 77 -4.75 -14.74 -15.49
C ASP A 77 -4.31 -15.55 -14.25
N THR A 78 -4.91 -16.72 -14.04
CA THR A 78 -4.63 -17.58 -12.88
C THR A 78 -3.15 -17.93 -12.74
N GLU A 79 -2.44 -18.07 -13.86
CA GLU A 79 -1.01 -18.36 -13.85
C GLU A 79 -0.19 -17.17 -13.34
N SER A 80 -0.52 -15.96 -13.81
CA SER A 80 0.13 -14.73 -13.37
C SER A 80 -0.16 -14.39 -11.91
N LEU A 81 -1.37 -14.68 -11.43
CA LEU A 81 -1.78 -14.41 -10.05
C LEU A 81 -1.01 -15.24 -9.01
N LYS A 82 -0.26 -16.27 -9.41
CA LYS A 82 0.72 -16.93 -8.52
C LYS A 82 1.78 -15.98 -7.98
N LEU A 83 2.01 -14.84 -8.64
CA LEU A 83 2.92 -13.78 -8.20
C LEU A 83 2.25 -12.74 -7.29
N LEU A 84 0.95 -12.86 -7.01
CA LEU A 84 0.24 -12.03 -6.04
C LEU A 84 0.48 -12.58 -4.62
N THR A 85 1.69 -12.40 -4.10
CA THR A 85 2.09 -12.83 -2.76
C THR A 85 2.56 -11.64 -1.90
N ILE A 86 2.54 -11.79 -0.57
CA ILE A 86 2.97 -10.74 0.35
C ILE A 86 4.45 -10.39 0.11
N ASP A 87 5.34 -11.38 0.12
CA ASP A 87 6.79 -11.16 -0.03
C ASP A 87 7.13 -10.32 -1.27
N GLN A 88 6.40 -10.62 -2.33
CA GLN A 88 6.47 -9.95 -3.61
C GLN A 88 5.94 -8.50 -3.54
N ALA A 89 4.79 -8.26 -2.92
CA ALA A 89 4.27 -6.91 -2.71
C ALA A 89 5.21 -6.07 -1.81
N LEU A 90 5.78 -6.67 -0.77
CA LEU A 90 6.77 -6.01 0.10
C LEU A 90 8.06 -5.67 -0.68
N ALA A 91 8.52 -6.57 -1.55
CA ALA A 91 9.66 -6.31 -2.42
C ALA A 91 9.40 -5.15 -3.39
N ASP A 92 8.18 -5.04 -3.93
CA ASP A 92 7.80 -3.90 -4.79
C ASP A 92 7.87 -2.57 -4.04
N ILE A 93 7.37 -2.52 -2.80
CA ILE A 93 7.40 -1.29 -1.98
C ILE A 93 8.85 -0.86 -1.72
N LYS A 94 9.73 -1.82 -1.40
CA LYS A 94 11.15 -1.56 -1.18
C LYS A 94 11.79 -0.96 -2.44
N GLU A 95 11.62 -1.64 -3.57
CA GLU A 95 12.16 -1.21 -4.86
C GLU A 95 11.58 0.15 -5.29
N PHE A 96 10.30 0.38 -5.03
CA PHE A 96 9.65 1.67 -5.28
C PHE A 96 10.31 2.79 -4.47
N ILE A 97 10.55 2.59 -3.17
CA ILE A 97 11.23 3.58 -2.32
C ILE A 97 12.63 3.89 -2.86
N ASP A 98 13.41 2.86 -3.21
CA ASP A 98 14.75 3.03 -3.79
C ASP A 98 14.71 3.90 -5.06
N GLN A 99 13.76 3.61 -5.97
CA GLN A 99 13.59 4.37 -7.20
C GLN A 99 13.10 5.81 -6.97
N MET A 100 12.16 6.03 -6.04
CA MET A 100 11.64 7.37 -5.76
C MET A 100 12.68 8.24 -5.06
N ASN A 101 13.50 7.65 -4.18
CA ASN A 101 14.65 8.35 -3.60
C ASN A 101 15.62 8.80 -4.69
N ALA A 102 15.99 7.92 -5.62
CA ALA A 102 16.87 8.28 -6.74
C ALA A 102 16.24 9.34 -7.66
N LYS A 103 14.93 9.25 -7.93
CA LYS A 103 14.22 10.12 -8.89
C LYS A 103 13.88 11.50 -8.34
N TYR A 104 13.45 11.60 -7.09
CA TYR A 104 12.89 12.83 -6.53
C TYR A 104 13.72 13.43 -5.39
N PHE A 105 14.57 12.64 -4.74
CA PHE A 105 15.20 13.02 -3.47
C PHE A 105 16.71 12.73 -3.41
N ALA A 106 17.40 12.69 -4.56
CA ALA A 106 18.80 12.28 -4.65
C ALA A 106 19.78 13.03 -3.72
N ASN A 107 19.44 14.26 -3.31
CA ASN A 107 20.26 15.11 -2.43
C ASN A 107 19.60 15.38 -1.07
N THR A 108 18.62 14.57 -0.66
CA THR A 108 17.90 14.74 0.61
C THR A 108 17.88 13.43 1.37
N LYS A 109 18.21 13.49 2.66
CA LYS A 109 17.98 12.35 3.55
C LYS A 109 16.46 12.22 3.74
N THR A 110 15.88 11.17 3.19
CA THR A 110 14.44 10.93 3.26
C THR A 110 14.06 10.07 4.45
N HIS A 111 12.85 10.31 4.95
CA HIS A 111 12.25 9.62 6.07
C HIS A 111 10.85 9.16 5.66
N TRP A 112 10.73 7.89 5.29
CA TRP A 112 9.48 7.33 4.79
C TRP A 112 8.57 6.85 5.91
N VAL A 113 7.28 7.14 5.79
CA VAL A 113 6.21 6.58 6.63
C VAL A 113 5.17 5.96 5.71
N THR A 114 4.87 4.67 5.91
CA THR A 114 3.83 3.98 5.14
C THR A 114 2.46 4.18 5.78
N PHE A 115 1.46 4.31 4.93
CA PHE A 115 0.06 4.38 5.29
C PHE A 115 -0.67 3.25 4.57
N GLY A 116 -1.62 2.65 5.27
CA GLY A 116 -2.56 1.72 4.68
C GLY A 116 -3.76 1.51 5.58
N GLY A 117 -4.91 1.26 4.97
CA GLY A 117 -6.16 0.98 5.68
C GLY A 117 -6.77 -0.38 5.29
N SER A 118 -7.77 -0.83 6.05
CA SER A 118 -8.98 -1.52 5.56
C SER A 118 -9.88 -1.64 6.77
N TYR A 119 -11.16 -1.31 6.84
CA TYR A 119 -12.25 -1.12 5.87
C TYR A 119 -12.35 0.32 5.28
N PRO A 120 -12.57 0.54 3.97
CA PRO A 120 -13.39 1.66 3.54
C PRO A 120 -14.84 1.32 3.89
N GLY A 121 -15.47 2.13 4.74
CA GLY A 121 -16.86 2.00 5.24
C GLY A 121 -17.98 1.69 4.24
N ASP A 122 -17.71 1.57 2.94
CA ASP A 122 -18.71 1.60 1.86
C ASP A 122 -18.76 0.36 0.95
N LEU A 123 -18.05 -0.75 1.25
CA LEU A 123 -18.09 -1.98 0.42
C LEU A 123 -18.61 -3.23 1.14
N PHE A 124 -19.41 -3.08 2.21
CA PHE A 124 -20.17 -4.21 2.79
C PHE A 124 -21.43 -4.49 1.95
N ALA A 125 -21.29 -5.29 0.88
CA ALA A 125 -22.33 -6.22 0.41
C ALA A 125 -21.84 -7.10 -0.76
N ALA A 126 -20.71 -7.79 -0.63
CA ALA A 126 -20.42 -8.96 -1.46
C ALA A 126 -20.30 -10.19 -0.54
N PRO A 127 -21.10 -11.25 -0.75
CA PRO A 127 -21.14 -12.39 0.15
C PRO A 127 -19.79 -13.11 0.19
N LEU A 128 -19.20 -13.09 1.39
CA LEU A 128 -17.93 -13.67 1.83
C LEU A 128 -17.89 -15.21 1.75
N LYS A 129 -18.16 -15.82 0.57
CA LYS A 129 -18.20 -17.29 0.48
C LYS A 129 -17.10 -17.92 -0.38
N HIS A 130 -16.44 -17.16 -1.27
CA HIS A 130 -15.46 -17.76 -2.19
C HIS A 130 -14.26 -16.88 -2.55
N MET A 131 -13.98 -15.81 -1.81
CA MET A 131 -12.73 -15.08 -2.00
C MET A 131 -11.70 -15.65 -1.01
N SER A 132 -10.79 -16.47 -1.52
CA SER A 132 -9.60 -16.87 -0.79
C SER A 132 -8.92 -15.61 -0.27
N CYS A 133 -9.02 -15.39 1.04
CA CYS A 133 -8.45 -14.25 1.76
C CYS A 133 -6.94 -14.30 1.55
N SER A 134 -6.47 -13.70 0.46
CA SER A 134 -5.05 -13.68 0.11
C SER A 134 -4.46 -12.52 0.92
N TYR A 135 -3.73 -12.89 1.95
CA TYR A 135 -3.22 -12.05 3.03
C TYR A 135 -2.45 -10.77 2.60
N GLY A 136 -2.07 -10.63 1.33
CA GLY A 136 -1.43 -9.45 0.76
C GLY A 136 -2.38 -8.38 0.21
N GLN A 137 -3.70 -8.56 0.31
CA GLN A 137 -4.68 -7.63 -0.28
C GLN A 137 -5.01 -6.42 0.62
N PHE A 138 -4.66 -6.47 1.91
CA PHE A 138 -5.02 -5.44 2.88
C PHE A 138 -3.87 -4.43 3.08
N PRO A 139 -4.01 -3.17 2.61
CA PRO A 139 -2.89 -2.23 2.67
C PRO A 139 -2.52 -1.83 4.10
N GLY A 140 -3.45 -1.89 5.05
CA GLY A 140 -3.15 -1.76 6.48
C GLY A 140 -2.13 -2.80 6.95
N SER A 141 -2.45 -4.09 6.81
CA SER A 141 -1.54 -5.17 7.19
C SER A 141 -0.22 -5.09 6.40
N LEU A 142 -0.27 -4.70 5.13
CA LEU A 142 0.94 -4.51 4.31
C LEU A 142 1.84 -3.39 4.86
N SER A 143 1.27 -2.29 5.37
CA SER A 143 2.02 -1.20 6.02
C SER A 143 2.75 -1.70 7.28
N ALA A 144 2.05 -2.49 8.11
CA ALA A 144 2.66 -3.11 9.30
C ALA A 144 3.77 -4.12 8.94
N PHE A 145 3.48 -5.05 8.04
CA PHE A 145 4.44 -6.08 7.60
C PHE A 145 5.65 -5.47 6.89
N PHE A 146 5.49 -4.38 6.15
CA PHE A 146 6.60 -3.69 5.51
C PHE A 146 7.56 -3.10 6.55
N ARG A 147 7.03 -2.46 7.59
CA ARG A 147 7.85 -1.94 8.69
C ARG A 147 8.57 -3.04 9.46
N GLU A 148 7.94 -4.19 9.65
CA GLU A 148 8.54 -5.35 10.30
C GLU A 148 9.64 -5.99 9.45
N THR A 149 9.40 -6.15 8.15
CA THR A 149 10.32 -6.84 7.21
C THR A 149 11.50 -5.96 6.80
N TYR A 150 11.26 -4.66 6.61
CA TYR A 150 12.26 -3.69 6.14
C TYR A 150 12.37 -2.49 7.10
N PRO A 151 12.87 -2.72 8.34
CA PRO A 151 12.92 -1.67 9.35
C PRO A 151 13.90 -0.52 9.04
N ASP A 152 14.77 -0.66 8.05
CA ASP A 152 15.66 0.43 7.64
C ASP A 152 15.02 1.34 6.57
N TYR A 153 13.90 0.91 5.97
CA TYR A 153 13.25 1.62 4.86
C TYR A 153 12.21 2.64 5.31
N THR A 154 11.54 2.42 6.44
CA THR A 154 10.52 3.34 6.99
C THR A 154 10.79 3.64 8.45
N ILE A 155 10.54 4.87 8.88
CA ILE A 155 10.65 5.27 10.29
C ILE A 155 9.36 5.01 11.08
N GLY A 156 8.27 4.67 10.39
CA GLY A 156 6.98 4.37 10.97
C GLY A 156 6.00 3.79 9.95
N ALA A 157 4.93 3.18 10.47
CA ALA A 157 3.83 2.65 9.69
C ALA A 157 2.51 2.99 10.39
N ILE A 158 1.56 3.52 9.61
CA ILE A 158 0.18 3.72 10.02
C ILE A 158 -0.63 2.59 9.40
N SER A 159 -1.14 1.72 10.27
CA SER A 159 -1.88 0.50 9.93
C SER A 159 -3.29 0.60 10.49
N SER A 160 -4.20 1.24 9.75
CA SER A 160 -5.56 1.50 10.23
C SER A 160 -6.47 0.29 9.99
N SER A 161 -7.14 -0.18 11.05
CA SER A 161 -8.14 -1.27 11.02
C SER A 161 -7.63 -2.61 10.44
N SER A 162 -6.33 -2.84 10.49
CA SER A 162 -5.66 -4.02 9.94
C SER A 162 -5.81 -5.29 10.80
N ALA A 163 -6.09 -6.43 10.16
CA ALA A 163 -5.93 -7.74 10.78
C ALA A 163 -4.44 -8.15 10.72
N VAL A 164 -3.69 -7.85 11.79
CA VAL A 164 -2.27 -8.24 11.95
C VAL A 164 -2.08 -9.57 12.67
N HIS A 165 -3.09 -10.02 13.44
CA HIS A 165 -3.12 -11.35 14.06
C HIS A 165 -4.00 -12.27 13.22
N VAL A 166 -3.35 -13.05 12.36
CA VAL A 166 -4.04 -13.94 11.41
C VAL A 166 -3.87 -15.38 11.86
N PHE A 167 -4.98 -16.07 12.14
CA PHE A 167 -4.98 -17.51 12.38
C PHE A 167 -4.93 -18.25 11.04
N VAL A 168 -3.90 -19.06 10.83
CA VAL A 168 -3.72 -19.90 9.63
C VAL A 168 -4.52 -21.21 9.67
N ASP A 169 -5.13 -21.53 10.81
CA ASP A 169 -6.01 -22.70 10.99
C ASP A 169 -7.34 -22.27 11.64
N TYR A 170 -8.36 -21.98 10.83
CA TYR A 170 -9.74 -21.93 11.31
C TYR A 170 -10.45 -23.25 10.98
N TYR A 171 -10.02 -24.32 11.66
CA TYR A 171 -10.77 -25.59 11.74
C TYR A 171 -11.26 -25.84 13.17
N GLY A 172 -11.70 -24.76 13.84
CA GLY A 172 -12.47 -24.88 15.08
C GLY A 172 -13.90 -25.26 14.74
N GLY A 173 -14.17 -26.57 14.62
CA GLY A 173 -15.54 -27.08 14.61
C GLY A 173 -16.28 -26.57 15.84
N VAL A 174 -17.44 -25.95 15.61
CA VAL A 174 -18.36 -25.56 16.69
C VAL A 174 -18.92 -26.85 17.29
N PRO A 175 -18.66 -27.20 18.57
CA PRO A 175 -19.50 -28.18 19.21
C PRO A 175 -20.82 -27.48 19.51
N PHE A 176 -21.88 -27.92 18.83
CA PHE A 176 -23.23 -27.64 19.26
C PHE A 176 -23.38 -28.21 20.69
N LEU A 177 -23.56 -27.31 21.66
CA LEU A 177 -24.16 -27.61 22.96
C LEU A 177 -25.57 -27.01 22.96
#